data_AF-A0A2U8W800-F1
#
_entry.id   AF-A0A2U8W800-F1
#
_cell.length_a   1.000
_cell.length_b   1.000
_cell.length_c   1.000
_cell.angle_alpha   90.00
_cell.angle_beta   90.00
_cell.angle_gamma   90.00
#
_symmetry.space_group_name_H-M   'P 1'
#
loop_
_entity.id
_entity.type
_entity.pdbx_description
1 polymer ?
#
loop_
_entity_poly.entity_id
_entity_poly.type
_entity_poly.pdbx_seq_one_letter_code
_entity_poly.pdbx_strand_id
1 'polypeptide(L)'
;MRSALDALLSQTSSTALLKRLTSRVSQRSARARTADLPDQEEIEIEAIEPRILLSADSLTGSESAALLTGLAAFRDLSARLDQSSALTHQLPIAGQSLAQLSPFQNIVADDLLRPASTYLNDTSLTHSLGGLAQALQASPDVAGSVTTSSSPGEDLVTLSLQRATTAQTQLSLGPAGASLALSLAGTLPLSASATLSLTFGLNTQTGEFFIRPASLSAEAHVDAHDLNVGGSFGFVDVTAAGAAASLDAAVHLQIGDAGSTGEIKPASFTDLAQGAAAAATLSGAANLHLPLTSSLLSASQTLDLHWAGVTGVEQPTDNLAALPTYQALSQLKASDVARFLGETAQWLGSLNTGNLLGGDLPIFGSSLGSLTDVGGTLRKLFVEQVGSYNTVEGLVSALGQVPGLSNVGATLSPSAKPGVQELTLTADYAVQRTGATALHWADTDLLNLGLDVSTAETNLTAGGGSASGWCSIRRGSASSFRSRIRTR
;
A
#
# COMPACT_ATOMS: atom_id res chain seq x y z
N MET A 1 9.98 -37.19 29.05
CA MET A 1 10.55 -38.26 28.20
C MET A 1 11.13 -37.75 26.89
N ARG A 2 10.52 -36.81 26.16
CA ARG A 2 11.14 -36.20 24.95
C ARG A 2 12.41 -35.36 25.23
N SER A 3 12.47 -34.63 26.34
CA SER A 3 13.66 -33.83 26.73
C SER A 3 14.90 -34.64 27.11
N ALA A 4 14.76 -35.95 27.41
CA ALA A 4 15.91 -36.83 27.66
C ALA A 4 16.45 -37.49 26.37
N LEU A 5 15.68 -37.44 25.26
CA LEU A 5 16.11 -37.99 23.97
C LEU A 5 16.94 -36.96 23.18
N ASP A 6 16.63 -35.67 23.30
CA ASP A 6 17.36 -34.60 22.60
C ASP A 6 18.78 -34.36 23.17
N ALA A 7 19.00 -34.69 24.45
CA ALA A 7 20.33 -34.62 25.07
C ALA A 7 21.27 -35.75 24.63
N LEU A 8 20.74 -36.86 24.09
CA LEU A 8 21.53 -38.02 23.66
C LEU A 8 21.95 -37.95 22.18
N LEU A 9 21.32 -37.08 21.37
CA LEU A 9 21.66 -36.89 19.96
C LEU A 9 22.65 -35.72 19.72
N SER A 10 22.99 -34.95 20.75
CA SER A 10 23.89 -33.78 20.65
C SER A 10 25.39 -34.08 20.84
N GLN A 11 25.79 -35.32 21.15
CA GLN A 11 27.20 -35.63 21.41
C GLN A 11 27.62 -36.96 20.80
N THR A 12 27.87 -36.98 19.50
CA THR A 12 28.81 -37.95 18.90
C THR A 12 29.44 -37.31 17.68
N SER A 13 30.47 -36.52 17.94
CA SER A 13 31.33 -35.88 16.96
C SER A 13 32.06 -36.94 16.13
N SER A 14 31.50 -37.23 14.97
CA SER A 14 32.12 -37.99 13.86
C SER A 14 33.54 -37.50 13.54
N THR A 15 33.81 -36.22 13.75
CA THR A 15 35.13 -35.58 13.62
C THR A 15 36.18 -36.09 14.62
N ALA A 16 35.79 -36.45 15.85
CA ALA A 16 36.71 -36.99 16.85
C ALA A 16 37.10 -38.45 16.55
N LEU A 17 36.17 -39.21 15.95
CA LEU A 17 36.39 -40.60 15.53
C LEU A 17 37.29 -40.66 14.29
N LEU A 18 37.09 -39.75 13.33
CA LEU A 18 37.97 -39.60 12.16
C LEU A 18 39.40 -39.21 12.55
N LYS A 19 39.59 -38.27 13.49
CA LYS A 19 40.93 -37.90 14.00
C LYS A 19 41.64 -39.05 14.73
N ARG A 20 40.91 -39.92 15.42
CA ARG A 20 41.49 -41.11 16.08
C ARG A 20 41.85 -42.23 15.10
N LEU A 21 41.15 -42.35 13.98
CA LEU A 21 41.47 -43.34 12.95
C LEU A 21 42.69 -42.92 12.13
N THR A 22 42.81 -41.65 11.74
CA THR A 22 44.00 -41.16 11.02
C THR A 22 45.27 -41.22 11.86
N SER A 23 45.20 -40.96 13.18
CA SER A 23 46.38 -41.06 14.06
C SER A 23 46.88 -42.50 14.26
N ARG A 24 46.01 -43.52 14.11
CA ARG A 24 46.41 -44.93 14.24
C ARG A 24 47.02 -45.49 12.97
N VAL A 25 46.66 -44.96 11.80
CA VAL A 25 47.28 -45.36 10.53
C VAL A 25 48.70 -44.81 10.44
N SER A 26 48.96 -43.57 10.87
CA SER A 26 50.33 -43.01 10.84
C SER A 26 51.30 -43.65 11.83
N GLN A 27 50.81 -44.18 12.96
CA GLN A 27 51.68 -44.87 13.93
C GLN A 27 52.05 -46.30 13.52
N ARG A 28 51.30 -46.94 12.60
CA ARG A 28 51.64 -48.28 12.11
C ARG A 28 52.64 -48.26 10.96
N SER A 29 52.75 -47.19 10.19
CA SER A 29 53.75 -47.07 9.12
C SER A 29 55.18 -46.83 9.64
N ALA A 30 55.35 -46.34 10.87
CA ALA A 30 56.66 -46.02 11.43
C ALA A 30 57.42 -47.21 12.06
N ARG A 31 56.88 -48.44 12.07
CA ARG A 31 57.47 -49.57 12.81
C ARG A 31 57.78 -50.83 12.02
N ALA A 32 57.70 -50.79 10.69
CA ALA A 32 58.04 -51.94 9.86
C ALA A 32 58.87 -51.49 8.66
N ARG A 33 60.20 -51.43 8.82
CA ARG A 33 61.22 -51.70 7.79
C ARG A 33 62.62 -51.40 8.34
N THR A 34 63.19 -52.39 8.99
CA THR A 34 64.65 -52.55 9.12
C THR A 34 64.95 -53.96 8.63
N ALA A 35 64.91 -54.12 7.32
CA ALA A 35 65.43 -55.29 6.64
C ALA A 35 66.10 -54.78 5.38
N ASP A 36 67.42 -54.88 5.42
CA ASP A 36 68.41 -54.54 4.41
C ASP A 36 68.06 -55.28 3.10
N LEU A 37 67.48 -54.55 2.15
CA LEU A 37 67.19 -55.03 0.80
C LEU A 37 68.18 -54.35 -0.15
N PRO A 38 68.76 -55.11 -1.11
CA PRO A 38 69.73 -54.59 -2.06
C PRO A 38 69.10 -53.53 -2.96
N ASP A 39 69.88 -52.49 -3.27
CA ASP A 39 69.59 -51.34 -4.14
C ASP A 39 68.62 -51.69 -5.28
N GLN A 40 67.32 -51.47 -5.02
CA GLN A 40 66.34 -51.33 -6.08
C GLN A 40 66.40 -49.88 -6.50
N GLU A 41 66.77 -49.63 -7.76
CA GLU A 41 66.63 -48.33 -8.40
C GLU A 41 65.21 -47.81 -8.12
N GLU A 42 65.17 -46.77 -7.29
CA GLU A 42 63.95 -46.09 -6.88
C GLU A 42 63.38 -45.43 -8.13
N ILE A 43 62.45 -46.14 -8.79
CA ILE A 43 61.59 -45.53 -9.80
C ILE A 43 60.73 -44.54 -9.03
N GLU A 44 61.19 -43.29 -8.96
CA GLU A 44 60.38 -42.14 -8.56
C GLU A 44 59.24 -42.03 -9.57
N ILE A 45 58.17 -42.77 -9.30
CA ILE A 45 56.87 -42.48 -9.89
C ILE A 45 56.45 -41.18 -9.20
N GLU A 46 56.83 -40.03 -9.78
CA GLU A 46 56.18 -38.76 -9.47
C GLU A 46 54.68 -39.03 -9.49
N ALA A 47 54.04 -38.90 -8.33
CA ALA A 47 52.60 -38.94 -8.27
C ALA A 47 52.14 -37.86 -9.23
N ILE A 48 51.53 -38.26 -10.35
CA ILE A 48 50.90 -37.35 -11.27
C ILE A 48 49.92 -36.60 -10.40
N GLU A 49 50.31 -35.39 -9.96
CA GLU A 49 49.38 -34.47 -9.34
C GLU A 49 48.20 -34.44 -10.28
N PRO A 50 46.97 -34.65 -9.82
CA PRO A 50 45.81 -34.55 -10.66
C PRO A 50 45.87 -33.15 -11.24
N ARG A 51 46.43 -33.05 -12.45
CA ARG A 51 46.35 -31.87 -13.27
C ARG A 51 44.87 -31.82 -13.50
N ILE A 52 44.22 -30.97 -12.73
CA ILE A 52 42.97 -30.36 -13.12
C ILE A 52 43.36 -29.75 -14.46
N LEU A 53 43.19 -30.53 -15.51
CA LEU A 53 43.06 -30.02 -16.85
C LEU A 53 41.90 -29.06 -16.64
N LEU A 54 42.22 -27.76 -16.55
CA LEU A 54 41.23 -26.74 -16.84
C LEU A 54 40.76 -27.16 -18.22
N SER A 55 39.65 -27.90 -18.27
CA SER A 55 38.89 -28.18 -19.45
C SER A 55 38.33 -26.83 -19.84
N ALA A 56 39.20 -26.01 -20.40
CA ALA A 56 38.90 -24.85 -21.20
C ALA A 56 38.33 -25.38 -22.51
N ASP A 57 37.28 -26.20 -22.42
CA ASP A 57 36.51 -26.61 -23.55
C ASP A 57 35.88 -25.33 -24.07
N SER A 58 36.43 -24.90 -25.21
CA SER A 58 36.01 -23.68 -25.85
C SER A 58 34.58 -23.88 -26.34
N LEU A 59 33.67 -22.99 -25.96
CA LEU A 59 32.32 -22.99 -26.50
C LEU A 59 32.40 -22.76 -28.00
N THR A 60 31.77 -23.64 -28.77
CA THR A 60 31.60 -23.47 -30.20
C THR A 60 30.64 -22.31 -30.49
N GLY A 61 30.70 -21.75 -31.70
CA GLY A 61 29.80 -20.66 -32.09
C GLY A 61 28.31 -21.04 -32.01
N SER A 62 27.97 -22.31 -32.29
CA SER A 62 26.61 -22.83 -32.15
C SER A 62 26.16 -22.92 -30.69
N GLU A 63 27.04 -23.31 -29.77
CA GLU A 63 26.76 -23.39 -28.34
C GLU A 63 26.57 -22.00 -27.73
N SER A 64 27.44 -21.05 -28.08
CA SER A 64 27.28 -19.64 -27.68
C SER A 64 25.94 -19.07 -28.18
N ALA A 65 25.55 -19.36 -29.43
CA ALA A 65 24.26 -18.93 -29.97
C ALA A 65 23.05 -19.58 -29.26
N ALA A 66 23.15 -20.87 -28.92
CA ALA A 66 22.11 -21.59 -28.18
C ALA A 66 21.93 -21.03 -26.77
N LEU A 67 23.03 -20.74 -26.05
CA LEU A 67 23.01 -20.08 -24.74
C LEU A 67 22.31 -18.72 -24.81
N LEU A 68 22.69 -17.85 -25.76
CA LEU A 68 22.07 -16.53 -25.90
C LEU A 68 20.58 -16.60 -26.24
N THR A 69 20.21 -17.49 -27.15
CA THR A 69 18.80 -17.71 -27.53
C THR A 69 17.99 -18.23 -26.36
N GLY A 70 18.54 -19.19 -25.61
CA GLY A 70 17.92 -19.76 -24.43
C GLY A 70 17.72 -18.77 -23.29
N LEU A 71 18.75 -17.96 -22.99
CA LEU A 71 18.68 -16.90 -21.98
C LEU A 71 17.67 -15.80 -22.39
N ALA A 72 17.58 -15.46 -23.67
CA ALA A 72 16.55 -14.55 -24.17
C ALA A 72 15.14 -15.13 -24.00
N ALA A 73 14.96 -16.43 -24.30
CA ALA A 73 13.69 -17.11 -24.03
C ALA A 73 13.35 -17.15 -22.54
N PHE A 74 14.34 -17.28 -21.66
CA PHE A 74 14.16 -17.25 -20.20
C PHE A 74 13.78 -15.84 -19.70
N ARG A 75 14.33 -14.78 -20.28
CA ARG A 75 13.87 -13.39 -20.05
C ARG A 75 12.40 -13.24 -20.45
N ASP A 76 11.99 -13.83 -21.56
CA ASP A 76 10.58 -13.74 -22.01
C ASP A 76 9.66 -14.58 -21.11
N LEU A 77 10.16 -15.68 -20.54
CA LEU A 77 9.47 -16.42 -19.48
C LEU A 77 9.29 -15.54 -18.23
N SER A 78 10.33 -14.87 -17.74
CA SER A 78 10.21 -14.03 -16.55
C SER A 78 9.27 -12.84 -16.76
N ALA A 79 9.25 -12.26 -17.96
CA ALA A 79 8.26 -11.24 -18.33
C ALA A 79 6.81 -11.73 -18.23
N ARG A 80 6.55 -13.01 -18.56
CA ARG A 80 5.23 -13.64 -18.37
C ARG A 80 4.93 -13.92 -16.90
N LEU A 81 5.93 -14.30 -16.11
CA LEU A 81 5.77 -14.50 -14.67
C LEU A 81 5.41 -13.19 -13.96
N ASP A 82 6.00 -12.06 -14.37
CA ASP A 82 5.66 -10.72 -13.87
C ASP A 82 4.17 -10.35 -14.06
N GLN A 83 3.47 -11.02 -14.99
CA GLN A 83 2.03 -10.86 -15.24
C GLN A 83 1.15 -11.81 -14.42
N SER A 84 1.74 -12.69 -13.60
CA SER A 84 0.98 -13.59 -12.74
C SER A 84 0.18 -12.81 -11.70
N SER A 85 -1.02 -13.29 -11.39
CA SER A 85 -1.91 -12.62 -10.43
C SER A 85 -1.28 -12.45 -9.04
N ALA A 86 -0.38 -13.35 -8.63
CA ALA A 86 0.35 -13.25 -7.37
C ALA A 86 1.32 -12.06 -7.32
N LEU A 87 1.95 -11.72 -8.44
CA LEU A 87 2.95 -10.64 -8.54
C LEU A 87 2.35 -9.31 -8.97
N THR A 88 1.22 -9.32 -9.67
CA THR A 88 0.44 -8.13 -10.04
C THR A 88 -0.57 -7.72 -8.97
N HIS A 89 -0.74 -8.50 -7.90
CA HIS A 89 -1.62 -8.15 -6.80
C HIS A 89 -1.14 -6.86 -6.11
N GLN A 90 -2.03 -5.88 -5.94
CA GLN A 90 -1.70 -4.66 -5.23
C GLN A 90 -1.56 -4.97 -3.74
N LEU A 91 -0.43 -4.56 -3.15
CA LEU A 91 -0.19 -4.71 -1.73
C LEU A 91 -1.01 -3.67 -0.95
N PRO A 92 -1.62 -4.05 0.18
CA PRO A 92 -2.34 -3.11 1.04
C PRO A 92 -1.40 -2.00 1.51
N ILE A 93 -1.95 -0.80 1.74
CA ILE A 93 -1.23 0.39 2.24
C ILE A 93 -0.26 1.00 1.20
N ALA A 94 0.43 0.19 0.40
CA ALA A 94 1.39 0.65 -0.61
C ALA A 94 0.76 0.95 -1.97
N GLY A 95 -0.33 0.26 -2.34
CA GLY A 95 -1.02 0.42 -3.63
C GLY A 95 -0.21 -0.02 -4.87
N GLN A 96 0.98 -0.60 -4.66
CA GLN A 96 1.85 -1.13 -5.72
C GLN A 96 1.93 -2.65 -5.62
N SER A 97 2.25 -3.31 -6.74
CA SER A 97 2.47 -4.76 -6.78
C SER A 97 3.96 -5.11 -6.73
N LEU A 98 4.29 -6.35 -6.37
CA LEU A 98 5.69 -6.81 -6.36
C LEU A 98 6.34 -6.72 -7.75
N ALA A 99 5.59 -7.04 -8.82
CA ALA A 99 6.06 -6.89 -10.20
C ALA A 99 6.39 -5.44 -10.58
N GLN A 100 5.75 -4.44 -9.96
CA GLN A 100 6.06 -3.03 -10.20
C GLN A 100 7.32 -2.59 -9.44
N LEU A 101 7.53 -3.14 -8.24
CA LEU A 101 8.65 -2.78 -7.36
C LEU A 101 9.97 -3.40 -7.82
N SER A 102 9.92 -4.67 -8.21
CA SER A 102 11.09 -5.42 -8.66
C SER A 102 10.69 -6.31 -9.85
N PRO A 103 10.60 -5.74 -11.07
CA PRO A 103 10.26 -6.50 -12.26
C PRO A 103 11.32 -7.58 -12.49
N PHE A 104 10.94 -8.86 -12.43
CA PHE A 104 11.90 -9.96 -12.55
C PHE A 104 12.50 -10.03 -13.94
N GLN A 105 11.75 -9.59 -14.96
CA GLN A 105 12.29 -9.40 -16.30
C GLN A 105 13.56 -8.54 -16.31
N ASN A 106 13.61 -7.48 -15.51
CA ASN A 106 14.76 -6.59 -15.48
C ASN A 106 15.97 -7.26 -14.82
N ILE A 107 15.78 -8.05 -13.77
CA ILE A 107 16.87 -8.84 -13.15
C ILE A 107 17.49 -9.79 -14.19
N VAL A 108 16.64 -10.54 -14.89
CA VAL A 108 17.10 -11.49 -15.92
C VAL A 108 17.75 -10.77 -17.11
N ALA A 109 17.16 -9.67 -17.58
CA ALA A 109 17.71 -8.91 -18.69
C ALA A 109 19.06 -8.28 -18.33
N ASP A 110 19.15 -7.69 -17.16
CA ASP A 110 20.25 -6.82 -16.77
C ASP A 110 21.43 -7.59 -16.19
N ASP A 111 21.16 -8.61 -15.37
CA ASP A 111 22.20 -9.27 -14.57
C ASP A 111 22.59 -10.64 -15.12
N LEU A 112 21.74 -11.22 -15.98
CA LEU A 112 22.00 -12.52 -16.61
C LEU A 112 22.25 -12.39 -18.12
N LEU A 113 21.27 -11.88 -18.87
CA LEU A 113 21.36 -11.85 -20.33
C LEU A 113 22.40 -10.85 -20.83
N ARG A 114 22.43 -9.63 -20.26
CA ARG A 114 23.35 -8.59 -20.71
C ARG A 114 24.82 -9.01 -20.51
N PRO A 115 25.29 -9.44 -19.33
CA PRO A 115 26.69 -9.81 -19.16
C PRO A 115 27.06 -11.04 -20.00
N ALA A 116 26.17 -12.03 -20.10
CA ALA A 116 26.37 -13.18 -20.99
C ALA A 116 26.51 -12.76 -22.45
N SER A 117 25.63 -11.86 -22.94
CA SER A 117 25.68 -11.34 -24.30
C SER A 117 26.94 -10.53 -24.59
N THR A 118 27.41 -9.72 -23.63
CA THR A 118 28.66 -8.97 -23.78
C THR A 118 29.84 -9.93 -23.93
N TYR A 119 29.92 -10.98 -23.10
CA TYR A 119 31.00 -11.95 -23.16
C TYR A 119 30.95 -12.81 -24.43
N LEU A 120 29.79 -13.41 -24.75
CA LEU A 120 29.64 -14.36 -25.86
C LEU A 120 29.63 -13.70 -27.24
N ASN A 121 29.43 -12.38 -27.34
CA ASN A 121 29.55 -11.64 -28.59
C ASN A 121 30.94 -10.99 -28.77
N ASP A 122 31.82 -11.04 -27.77
CA ASP A 122 33.18 -10.53 -27.91
C ASP A 122 34.03 -11.50 -28.73
N THR A 123 34.24 -11.17 -30.01
CA THR A 123 35.00 -11.99 -30.95
C THR A 123 36.51 -12.01 -30.68
N SER A 124 37.00 -11.17 -29.75
CA SER A 124 38.42 -11.16 -29.35
C SER A 124 38.75 -12.20 -28.28
N LEU A 125 37.74 -12.80 -27.66
CA LEU A 125 37.89 -13.77 -26.58
C LEU A 125 37.63 -15.20 -27.08
N THR A 126 38.37 -16.16 -26.51
CA THR A 126 37.98 -17.57 -26.58
C THR A 126 36.87 -17.82 -25.56
N HIS A 127 35.67 -18.16 -26.03
CA HIS A 127 34.52 -18.41 -25.16
C HIS A 127 34.67 -19.74 -24.41
N SER A 128 34.32 -19.75 -23.14
CA SER A 128 34.29 -20.94 -22.28
C SER A 128 33.22 -20.74 -21.21
N LEU A 129 32.76 -21.83 -20.58
CA LEU A 129 31.85 -21.73 -19.43
C LEU A 129 32.47 -20.97 -18.25
N GLY A 130 33.77 -21.19 -18.00
CA GLY A 130 34.49 -20.48 -16.95
C GLY A 130 34.52 -18.97 -17.16
N GLY A 131 34.77 -18.52 -18.39
CA GLY A 131 34.71 -17.09 -18.73
C GLY A 131 33.30 -16.51 -18.69
N LEU A 132 32.28 -17.29 -19.09
CA LEU A 132 30.87 -16.90 -18.92
C LEU A 132 30.52 -16.72 -17.44
N ALA A 133 30.91 -17.66 -16.58
CA ALA A 133 30.68 -17.59 -15.15
C ALA A 133 31.36 -16.36 -14.52
N GLN A 134 32.58 -16.03 -14.94
CA GLN A 134 33.28 -14.81 -14.52
C GLN A 134 32.56 -13.54 -14.97
N ALA A 135 32.06 -13.51 -16.20
CA ALA A 135 31.29 -12.38 -16.72
C ALA A 135 29.98 -12.17 -15.93
N LEU A 136 29.29 -13.25 -15.57
CA LEU A 136 28.09 -13.22 -14.74
C LEU A 136 28.42 -12.80 -13.30
N GLN A 137 29.50 -13.32 -12.71
CA GLN A 137 29.96 -12.99 -11.37
C GLN A 137 30.27 -11.50 -11.18
N ALA A 138 30.59 -10.79 -12.27
CA ALA A 138 30.83 -9.35 -12.23
C ALA A 138 29.56 -8.52 -12.06
N SER A 139 28.36 -9.11 -12.16
CA SER A 139 27.11 -8.41 -11.87
C SER A 139 26.99 -8.12 -10.36
N PRO A 140 26.63 -6.89 -9.95
CA PRO A 140 26.50 -6.52 -8.54
C PRO A 140 25.37 -7.28 -7.82
N ASP A 141 24.39 -7.79 -8.58
CA ASP A 141 23.24 -8.50 -8.05
C ASP A 141 23.48 -10.02 -7.92
N VAL A 142 24.69 -10.54 -8.18
CA VAL A 142 25.00 -11.95 -7.90
C VAL A 142 25.16 -12.17 -6.39
N ALA A 143 24.26 -12.97 -5.81
CA ALA A 143 24.39 -13.44 -4.44
C ALA A 143 25.31 -14.68 -4.39
N GLY A 144 26.54 -14.49 -3.92
CA GLY A 144 27.52 -15.56 -3.74
C GLY A 144 28.36 -15.84 -4.98
N SER A 145 28.66 -17.12 -5.23
CA SER A 145 29.54 -17.55 -6.33
C SER A 145 28.77 -18.15 -7.50
N VAL A 146 29.08 -17.73 -8.72
CA VAL A 146 28.69 -18.43 -9.96
C VAL A 146 29.59 -19.65 -10.11
N THR A 147 28.98 -20.82 -10.23
CA THR A 147 29.71 -22.11 -10.36
C THR A 147 29.42 -22.74 -11.71
N THR A 148 30.39 -23.49 -12.22
CA THR A 148 30.27 -24.26 -13.46
C THR A 148 30.50 -25.74 -13.16
N SER A 149 29.82 -26.62 -13.88
CA SER A 149 30.12 -28.04 -13.86
C SER A 149 29.90 -28.66 -15.23
N SER A 150 30.85 -29.50 -15.65
CA SER A 150 30.79 -30.26 -16.89
C SER A 150 30.72 -31.75 -16.55
N SER A 151 29.77 -32.44 -17.16
CA SER A 151 29.57 -33.88 -17.01
C SER A 151 29.20 -34.49 -18.37
N PRO A 152 29.36 -35.81 -18.58
CA PRO A 152 28.97 -36.43 -19.84
C PRO A 152 27.50 -36.14 -20.17
N GLY A 153 27.26 -35.36 -21.25
CA GLY A 153 25.93 -34.96 -21.69
C GLY A 153 25.50 -33.56 -21.27
N GLU A 154 26.16 -32.89 -20.32
CA GLU A 154 25.70 -31.61 -19.79
C GLU A 154 26.83 -30.67 -19.35
N ASP A 155 26.64 -29.41 -19.69
CA ASP A 155 27.46 -28.27 -19.26
C ASP A 155 26.57 -27.26 -18.54
N LEU A 156 26.84 -27.00 -17.26
CA LEU A 156 25.96 -26.26 -16.36
C LEU A 156 26.62 -25.01 -15.80
N VAL A 157 25.83 -23.96 -15.64
CA VAL A 157 26.11 -22.74 -14.89
C VAL A 157 25.05 -22.60 -13.80
N THR A 158 25.47 -22.45 -12.54
CA THR A 158 24.58 -22.23 -11.39
C THR A 158 24.90 -20.91 -10.74
N LEU A 159 23.86 -20.10 -10.48
CA LEU A 159 23.97 -18.82 -9.80
C LEU A 159 22.72 -18.49 -8.98
N SER A 160 22.87 -17.53 -8.08
CA SER A 160 21.77 -16.86 -7.41
C SER A 160 21.88 -15.37 -7.68
N LEU A 161 20.78 -14.74 -8.09
CA LEU A 161 20.66 -13.30 -8.26
C LEU A 161 19.80 -12.76 -7.13
N GLN A 162 20.22 -11.68 -6.49
CA GLN A 162 19.48 -10.97 -5.45
C GLN A 162 19.51 -9.47 -5.73
N ARG A 163 18.34 -8.89 -5.98
CA ARG A 163 18.18 -7.44 -6.16
C ARG A 163 17.35 -6.87 -5.03
N ALA A 164 17.86 -5.82 -4.39
CA ALA A 164 17.13 -5.04 -3.41
C ALA A 164 16.83 -3.64 -3.98
N THR A 165 15.60 -3.18 -3.76
CA THR A 165 15.09 -1.90 -4.22
C THR A 165 14.41 -1.19 -3.08
N THR A 166 14.65 0.12 -2.96
CA THR A 166 13.92 0.98 -2.03
C THR A 166 13.23 2.09 -2.81
N ALA A 167 11.98 2.37 -2.47
CA ALA A 167 11.16 3.37 -3.12
C ALA A 167 10.34 4.14 -2.09
N GLN A 168 9.88 5.32 -2.48
CA GLN A 168 8.81 6.02 -1.77
C GLN A 168 7.51 5.78 -2.54
N THR A 169 6.50 5.21 -1.88
CA THR A 169 5.16 5.04 -2.47
C THR A 169 4.16 5.95 -1.79
N GLN A 170 3.07 6.29 -2.48
CA GLN A 170 1.95 6.97 -1.84
C GLN A 170 1.19 5.96 -0.97
N LEU A 171 0.82 6.36 0.24
CA LEU A 171 -0.08 5.63 1.11
C LEU A 171 -1.44 5.50 0.40
N SER A 172 -1.85 4.26 0.13
CA SER A 172 -3.11 3.96 -0.54
C SER A 172 -3.81 2.80 0.16
N LEU A 173 -5.06 3.04 0.57
CA LEU A 173 -5.93 2.01 1.15
C LEU A 173 -6.69 1.21 0.08
N GLY A 174 -6.52 1.55 -1.21
CA GLY A 174 -7.23 0.90 -2.30
C GLY A 174 -8.76 0.86 -2.08
N PRO A 175 -9.42 -0.27 -2.41
CA PRO A 175 -10.85 -0.45 -2.17
C PRO A 175 -11.29 -0.31 -0.71
N ALA A 176 -10.42 -0.67 0.25
CA ALA A 176 -10.74 -0.56 1.68
C ALA A 176 -10.91 0.89 2.14
N GLY A 177 -10.16 1.82 1.52
CA GLY A 177 -10.36 3.26 1.77
C GLY A 177 -11.77 3.69 1.37
N ALA A 178 -12.25 3.25 0.20
CA ALA A 178 -13.59 3.57 -0.26
C ALA A 178 -14.69 2.97 0.64
N SER A 179 -14.54 1.73 1.12
CA SER A 179 -15.53 1.10 2.02
C SER A 179 -15.59 1.76 3.39
N LEU A 180 -14.47 2.30 3.87
CA LEU A 180 -14.38 3.04 5.13
C LEU A 180 -14.70 4.54 4.97
N ALA A 181 -14.92 5.01 3.74
CA ALA A 181 -14.95 6.42 3.37
C ALA A 181 -13.69 7.18 3.82
N LEU A 182 -12.53 6.52 3.89
CA LEU A 182 -11.26 7.08 4.31
C LEU A 182 -10.33 7.30 3.12
N SER A 183 -9.87 8.54 2.96
CA SER A 183 -8.83 8.91 2.01
C SER A 183 -7.65 9.49 2.77
N LEU A 184 -6.45 8.97 2.54
CA LEU A 184 -5.22 9.45 3.17
C LEU A 184 -4.24 9.92 2.09
N ALA A 185 -3.46 10.94 2.42
CA ALA A 185 -2.37 11.46 1.63
C ALA A 185 -1.10 11.42 2.49
N GLY A 186 -0.10 10.70 2.00
CA GLY A 186 1.18 10.50 2.67
C GLY A 186 2.08 9.61 1.84
N THR A 187 3.37 9.58 2.17
CA THR A 187 4.34 8.71 1.51
C THR A 187 4.91 7.69 2.49
N LEU A 188 5.23 6.51 1.99
CA LEU A 188 5.78 5.40 2.77
C LEU A 188 7.12 4.96 2.19
N PRO A 189 8.13 4.71 3.04
CA PRO A 189 9.31 3.97 2.63
C PRO A 189 8.92 2.51 2.38
N LEU A 190 9.20 2.02 1.18
CA LEU A 190 8.91 0.65 0.77
C LEU A 190 10.22 0.03 0.31
N SER A 191 10.62 -1.07 0.95
CA SER A 191 11.72 -1.90 0.50
C SER A 191 11.16 -3.16 -0.16
N ALA A 192 11.79 -3.59 -1.23
CA ALA A 192 11.49 -4.85 -1.89
C ALA A 192 12.79 -5.58 -2.20
N SER A 193 12.78 -6.90 -2.10
CA SER A 193 13.89 -7.74 -2.53
C SER A 193 13.38 -8.89 -3.39
N ALA A 194 14.19 -9.30 -4.35
CA ALA A 194 13.90 -10.37 -5.27
C ALA A 194 15.12 -11.29 -5.36
N THR A 195 14.91 -12.59 -5.20
CA THR A 195 15.94 -13.62 -5.29
C THR A 195 15.56 -14.65 -6.34
N LEU A 196 16.45 -14.88 -7.30
CA LEU A 196 16.33 -15.90 -8.33
C LEU A 196 17.48 -16.89 -8.20
N SER A 197 17.17 -18.15 -7.90
CA SER A 197 18.13 -19.25 -7.97
C SER A 197 17.93 -19.99 -9.29
N LEU A 198 18.97 -20.01 -10.12
CA LEU A 198 18.92 -20.56 -11.48
C LEU A 198 20.12 -21.46 -11.75
N THR A 199 19.85 -22.62 -12.34
CA THR A 199 20.84 -23.43 -13.04
C THR A 199 20.41 -23.55 -14.50
N PHE A 200 21.29 -23.20 -15.41
CA PHE A 200 21.06 -23.31 -16.85
C PHE A 200 22.29 -23.93 -17.53
N GLY A 201 22.12 -24.38 -18.76
CA GLY A 201 23.21 -25.08 -19.42
C GLY A 201 22.92 -25.50 -20.85
N LEU A 202 23.82 -26.32 -21.37
CA LEU A 202 23.73 -26.97 -22.67
C LEU A 202 23.77 -28.48 -22.50
N ASN A 203 22.97 -29.17 -23.29
CA ASN A 203 23.09 -30.62 -23.44
C ASN A 203 24.16 -30.89 -24.50
N THR A 204 25.33 -31.41 -24.11
CA THR A 204 26.52 -31.52 -24.98
C THR A 204 26.37 -32.54 -26.10
N GLN A 205 25.33 -33.39 -26.07
CA GLN A 205 25.02 -34.32 -27.17
C GLN A 205 24.16 -33.67 -28.25
N THR A 206 23.28 -32.76 -27.88
CA THR A 206 22.28 -32.15 -28.79
C THR A 206 22.59 -30.69 -29.12
N GLY A 207 23.42 -30.02 -28.31
CA GLY A 207 23.67 -28.58 -28.38
C GLY A 207 22.48 -27.73 -27.91
N GLU A 208 21.46 -28.34 -27.31
CA GLU A 208 20.24 -27.63 -26.89
C GLU A 208 20.42 -26.96 -25.52
N PHE A 209 19.93 -25.73 -25.42
CA PHE A 209 19.83 -25.02 -24.14
C PHE A 209 18.71 -25.60 -23.27
N PHE A 210 18.96 -25.66 -21.96
CA PHE A 210 17.95 -25.96 -20.96
C PHE A 210 18.19 -25.20 -19.66
N ILE A 211 17.15 -25.14 -18.83
CA ILE A 211 17.26 -24.79 -17.41
C ILE A 211 16.90 -26.01 -16.55
N ARG A 212 17.46 -26.07 -15.34
CA ARG A 212 16.95 -26.94 -14.28
C ARG A 212 15.81 -26.23 -13.54
N PRO A 213 15.03 -26.93 -12.69
CA PRO A 213 14.07 -26.27 -11.84
C PRO A 213 14.70 -25.09 -11.10
N ALA A 214 14.03 -23.94 -11.18
CA ALA A 214 14.50 -22.68 -10.61
C ALA A 214 13.51 -22.21 -9.55
N SER A 215 13.99 -21.41 -8.61
CA SER A 215 13.13 -20.81 -7.58
C SER A 215 13.24 -19.30 -7.65
N LEU A 216 12.09 -18.66 -7.50
CA LEU A 216 11.95 -17.22 -7.48
C LEU A 216 11.23 -16.82 -6.20
N SER A 217 11.81 -15.90 -5.45
CA SER A 217 11.14 -15.29 -4.31
C SER A 217 11.19 -13.78 -4.42
N ALA A 218 10.11 -13.11 -4.07
CA ALA A 218 10.13 -11.67 -3.84
C ALA A 218 9.48 -11.35 -2.51
N GLU A 219 10.02 -10.35 -1.84
CA GLU A 219 9.56 -9.85 -0.57
C GLU A 219 9.38 -8.34 -0.67
N ALA A 220 8.36 -7.80 -0.02
CA ALA A 220 8.19 -6.38 0.18
C ALA A 220 7.92 -6.09 1.65
N HIS A 221 8.51 -5.01 2.13
CA HIS A 221 8.47 -4.61 3.52
C HIS A 221 8.24 -3.10 3.64
N VAL A 222 7.33 -2.73 4.54
CA VAL A 222 7.17 -1.37 5.06
C VAL A 222 7.29 -1.47 6.56
N ASP A 223 8.12 -0.62 7.14
CA ASP A 223 8.15 -0.36 8.57
C ASP A 223 8.32 1.14 8.76
N ALA A 224 7.20 1.82 8.93
CA ALA A 224 7.14 3.26 8.99
C ALA A 224 6.50 3.70 10.30
N HIS A 225 7.14 4.64 10.97
CA HIS A 225 6.69 5.23 12.23
C HIS A 225 6.74 6.75 12.12
N ASP A 226 6.11 7.43 13.07
CA ASP A 226 6.06 8.89 13.15
C ASP A 226 5.53 9.56 11.87
N LEU A 227 4.67 8.84 11.13
CA LEU A 227 4.06 9.34 9.91
C LEU A 227 3.09 10.48 10.24
N ASN A 228 3.16 11.55 9.46
CA ASN A 228 2.19 12.64 9.49
C ASN A 228 1.38 12.57 8.19
N VAL A 229 0.15 12.08 8.30
CA VAL A 229 -0.74 11.89 7.16
C VAL A 229 -1.96 12.79 7.29
N GLY A 230 -2.32 13.46 6.20
CA GLY A 230 -3.55 14.23 6.09
C GLY A 230 -4.57 13.47 5.26
N GLY A 231 -5.85 13.72 5.46
CA GLY A 231 -6.88 12.98 4.75
C GLY A 231 -8.28 13.46 5.03
N SER A 232 -9.24 12.64 4.62
CA SER A 232 -10.64 12.82 4.95
C SER A 232 -11.25 11.49 5.40
N PHE A 233 -12.14 11.56 6.38
CA PHE A 233 -12.97 10.47 6.84
C PHE A 233 -14.43 10.86 6.60
N GLY A 234 -15.04 10.28 5.57
CA GLY A 234 -16.30 10.74 5.01
C GLY A 234 -16.17 12.17 4.50
N PHE A 235 -16.96 13.06 5.10
CA PHE A 235 -16.99 14.48 4.78
C PHE A 235 -16.13 15.33 5.74
N VAL A 236 -15.30 14.74 6.61
CA VAL A 236 -14.51 15.48 7.61
C VAL A 236 -13.02 15.38 7.33
N ASP A 237 -12.30 16.51 7.38
CA ASP A 237 -10.84 16.50 7.32
C ASP A 237 -10.27 15.85 8.58
N VAL A 238 -9.31 14.95 8.37
CA VAL A 238 -8.60 14.27 9.44
C VAL A 238 -7.10 14.39 9.22
N THR A 239 -6.36 14.45 10.32
CA THR A 239 -4.90 14.33 10.31
C THR A 239 -4.48 13.29 11.32
N ALA A 240 -3.54 12.44 10.96
CA ALA A 240 -2.93 11.49 11.87
C ALA A 240 -1.45 11.85 12.05
N ALA A 241 -1.08 12.23 13.26
CA ALA A 241 0.29 12.57 13.62
C ALA A 241 0.87 11.46 14.49
N GLY A 242 2.06 10.97 14.14
CA GLY A 242 2.62 9.80 14.82
C GLY A 242 2.02 8.48 14.35
N ALA A 243 1.48 8.43 13.13
CA ALA A 243 0.93 7.20 12.56
C ALA A 243 2.04 6.17 12.30
N ALA A 244 1.66 4.89 12.31
CA ALA A 244 2.55 3.78 12.00
C ALA A 244 1.93 2.87 10.95
N ALA A 245 2.76 2.37 10.03
CA ALA A 245 2.37 1.44 8.99
C ALA A 245 3.38 0.30 8.94
N SER A 246 2.89 -0.93 8.90
CA SER A 246 3.72 -2.10 8.60
C SER A 246 3.11 -2.96 7.50
N LEU A 247 3.96 -3.51 6.66
CA LEU A 247 3.61 -4.43 5.59
C LEU A 247 4.73 -5.45 5.50
N ASP A 248 4.37 -6.73 5.48
CA ASP A 248 5.24 -7.82 5.11
C ASP A 248 4.52 -8.64 4.06
N ALA A 249 5.08 -8.72 2.86
CA ALA A 249 4.54 -9.51 1.76
C ALA A 249 5.64 -10.37 1.16
N ALA A 250 5.31 -11.62 0.85
CA ALA A 250 6.23 -12.56 0.21
C ALA A 250 5.51 -13.35 -0.88
N VAL A 251 6.19 -13.55 -2.00
CA VAL A 251 5.78 -14.48 -3.04
C VAL A 251 6.92 -15.47 -3.24
N HIS A 252 6.56 -16.75 -3.29
CA HIS A 252 7.47 -17.81 -3.70
C HIS A 252 6.88 -18.51 -4.93
N LEU A 253 7.70 -18.64 -5.98
CA LEU A 253 7.39 -19.39 -7.19
C LEU A 253 8.47 -20.46 -7.39
N GLN A 254 8.02 -21.66 -7.74
CA GLN A 254 8.88 -22.73 -8.22
C GLN A 254 8.64 -22.85 -9.72
N ILE A 255 9.72 -22.75 -10.49
CA ILE A 255 9.73 -22.89 -11.94
C ILE A 255 10.20 -24.32 -12.20
N GLY A 256 9.26 -25.24 -12.39
CA GLY A 256 9.55 -26.65 -12.65
C GLY A 256 8.44 -27.32 -13.44
N ASP A 257 8.79 -28.31 -14.24
CA ASP A 257 7.82 -29.21 -14.88
C ASP A 257 7.49 -30.36 -13.92
N ALA A 258 6.21 -30.57 -13.63
CA ALA A 258 5.73 -31.64 -12.77
C ALA A 258 5.80 -32.99 -13.51
N GLY A 259 7.01 -33.52 -13.68
CA GLY A 259 7.21 -34.87 -14.23
C GLY A 259 8.40 -35.05 -15.18
N SER A 260 9.23 -34.04 -15.42
CA SER A 260 10.34 -34.14 -16.39
C SER A 260 11.64 -34.68 -15.79
N THR A 261 12.59 -35.01 -16.68
CA THR A 261 13.98 -35.42 -16.44
C THR A 261 14.85 -34.34 -15.77
N GLY A 262 14.22 -33.30 -15.21
CA GLY A 262 14.87 -32.15 -14.61
C GLY A 262 15.40 -31.14 -15.62
N GLU A 263 15.32 -31.39 -16.92
CA GLU A 263 15.63 -30.39 -17.96
C GLU A 263 14.33 -29.70 -18.40
N ILE A 264 14.37 -28.39 -18.55
CA ILE A 264 13.26 -27.57 -19.03
C ILE A 264 13.77 -26.77 -20.23
N LYS A 265 13.19 -27.05 -21.40
CA LYS A 265 13.62 -26.47 -22.68
C LYS A 265 12.78 -25.23 -23.03
N PRO A 266 13.30 -24.29 -23.85
CA PRO A 266 12.59 -23.07 -24.23
C PRO A 266 11.18 -23.31 -24.81
N ALA A 267 10.98 -24.39 -25.56
CA ALA A 267 9.67 -24.75 -26.13
C ALA A 267 8.57 -24.96 -25.06
N SER A 268 8.95 -25.35 -23.83
CA SER A 268 8.02 -25.57 -22.72
C SER A 268 7.76 -24.33 -21.88
N PHE A 269 8.44 -23.20 -22.13
CA PHE A 269 8.35 -22.02 -21.26
C PHE A 269 6.97 -21.35 -21.29
N THR A 270 6.18 -21.51 -22.34
CA THR A 270 4.82 -20.95 -22.37
C THR A 270 3.90 -21.67 -21.39
N ASP A 271 3.90 -23.01 -21.41
CA ASP A 271 3.09 -23.84 -20.51
C ASP A 271 3.58 -23.70 -19.06
N LEU A 272 4.89 -23.64 -18.88
CA LEU A 272 5.53 -23.44 -17.59
C LEU A 272 5.14 -22.12 -16.93
N ALA A 273 5.03 -21.03 -17.71
CA ALA A 273 4.59 -19.74 -17.18
C ALA A 273 3.19 -19.83 -16.57
N GLN A 274 2.28 -20.54 -17.24
CA GLN A 274 0.90 -20.73 -16.77
C GLN A 274 0.87 -21.62 -15.51
N GLY A 275 1.62 -22.72 -15.51
CA GLY A 275 1.72 -23.62 -14.35
C GLY A 275 2.35 -22.94 -13.13
N ALA A 276 3.46 -22.23 -13.32
CA ALA A 276 4.14 -21.50 -12.25
C ALA A 276 3.29 -20.35 -11.70
N ALA A 277 2.57 -19.62 -12.56
CA ALA A 277 1.64 -18.58 -12.13
C ALA A 277 0.49 -19.15 -11.28
N ALA A 278 -0.01 -20.34 -11.60
CA ALA A 278 -1.04 -21.02 -10.82
C ALA A 278 -0.51 -21.56 -9.48
N ALA A 279 0.78 -21.91 -9.41
CA ALA A 279 1.43 -22.40 -8.21
C ALA A 279 1.99 -21.30 -7.29
N ALA A 280 2.04 -20.05 -7.76
CA ALA A 280 2.57 -18.93 -7.00
C ALA A 280 1.72 -18.64 -5.76
N THR A 281 2.35 -18.64 -4.59
CA THR A 281 1.68 -18.31 -3.32
C THR A 281 2.11 -16.93 -2.84
N LEU A 282 1.18 -15.98 -2.85
CA LEU A 282 1.34 -14.69 -2.17
C LEU A 282 0.87 -14.82 -0.72
N SER A 283 1.76 -14.49 0.22
CA SER A 283 1.49 -14.47 1.66
C SER A 283 1.98 -13.17 2.28
N GLY A 284 1.54 -12.87 3.50
CA GLY A 284 1.90 -11.64 4.17
C GLY A 284 0.76 -11.04 4.98
N ALA A 285 1.06 -9.97 5.70
CA ALA A 285 0.09 -9.19 6.47
C ALA A 285 0.44 -7.70 6.42
N ALA A 286 -0.53 -6.85 6.77
CA ALA A 286 -0.31 -5.42 6.88
C ALA A 286 -1.08 -4.82 8.05
N ASN A 287 -0.56 -3.75 8.62
CA ASN A 287 -1.16 -3.01 9.73
C ASN A 287 -1.04 -1.52 9.48
N LEU A 288 -2.08 -0.77 9.81
CA LEU A 288 -2.06 0.68 9.80
C LEU A 288 -2.67 1.19 11.11
N HIS A 289 -1.88 1.98 11.84
CA HIS A 289 -2.25 2.60 13.10
C HIS A 289 -2.34 4.12 12.91
N LEU A 290 -3.55 4.67 13.07
CA LEU A 290 -3.85 6.06 12.76
C LEU A 290 -4.42 6.77 14.00
N PRO A 291 -3.61 7.53 14.74
CA PRO A 291 -4.09 8.45 15.78
C PRO A 291 -4.74 9.68 15.13
N LEU A 292 -6.01 9.54 14.75
CA LEU A 292 -6.78 10.55 14.02
C LEU A 292 -7.19 11.72 14.91
N THR A 293 -6.94 12.91 14.41
CA THR A 293 -7.39 14.19 14.95
C THR A 293 -8.16 14.96 13.89
N SER A 294 -9.15 15.75 14.33
CA SER A 294 -9.95 16.63 13.47
C SER A 294 -10.29 17.89 14.26
N SER A 295 -10.44 19.02 13.57
CA SER A 295 -10.92 20.28 14.18
C SER A 295 -12.32 20.15 14.79
N LEU A 296 -13.14 19.21 14.32
CA LEU A 296 -14.49 19.00 14.81
C LEU A 296 -14.54 18.14 16.08
N LEU A 297 -13.45 17.48 16.44
CA LEU A 297 -13.38 16.55 17.57
C LEU A 297 -12.48 17.12 18.67
N SER A 298 -12.95 17.03 19.92
CA SER A 298 -12.20 17.54 21.07
C SER A 298 -11.05 16.63 21.52
N ALA A 299 -11.00 15.39 21.05
CA ALA A 299 -9.99 14.41 21.43
C ALA A 299 -9.56 13.57 20.21
N SER A 300 -8.28 13.18 20.21
CA SER A 300 -7.73 12.20 19.27
C SER A 300 -8.36 10.83 19.50
N GLN A 301 -8.61 10.09 18.42
CA GLN A 301 -9.03 8.70 18.50
C GLN A 301 -8.19 7.86 17.54
N THR A 302 -7.97 6.60 17.88
CA THR A 302 -7.12 5.70 17.09
C THR A 302 -7.96 4.78 16.23
N LEU A 303 -7.74 4.84 14.91
CA LEU A 303 -8.21 3.84 13.96
C LEU A 303 -7.09 2.83 13.68
N ASP A 304 -7.37 1.56 13.92
CA ASP A 304 -6.49 0.45 13.61
C ASP A 304 -7.07 -0.34 12.44
N LEU A 305 -6.28 -0.55 11.39
CA LEU A 305 -6.63 -1.42 10.26
C LEU A 305 -5.64 -2.58 10.20
N HIS A 306 -6.15 -3.80 10.12
CA HIS A 306 -5.35 -5.01 10.05
C HIS A 306 -5.78 -5.88 8.87
N TRP A 307 -4.83 -6.16 7.97
CA TRP A 307 -4.97 -7.14 6.91
C TRP A 307 -4.24 -8.41 7.34
N ALA A 308 -5.02 -9.42 7.77
CA ALA A 308 -4.46 -10.73 8.13
C ALA A 308 -3.80 -11.46 6.95
N GLY A 309 -4.13 -11.05 5.72
CA GLY A 309 -3.58 -11.55 4.47
C GLY A 309 -3.47 -10.43 3.43
N VAL A 310 -2.33 -10.34 2.74
CA VAL A 310 -2.14 -9.35 1.65
C VAL A 310 -2.98 -9.63 0.40
N THR A 311 -3.59 -10.81 0.29
CA THR A 311 -4.54 -11.17 -0.79
C THR A 311 -5.95 -10.64 -0.56
N GLY A 312 -6.29 -10.27 0.69
CA GLY A 312 -7.61 -9.81 1.12
C GLY A 312 -7.69 -8.29 1.24
N VAL A 313 -7.14 -7.54 0.27
CA VAL A 313 -6.95 -6.08 0.35
C VAL A 313 -8.24 -5.30 0.61
N GLU A 314 -9.39 -5.86 0.20
CA GLU A 314 -10.70 -5.20 0.24
C GLU A 314 -11.33 -5.14 1.64
N GLN A 315 -10.92 -6.01 2.57
CA GLN A 315 -11.59 -6.17 3.87
C GLN A 315 -10.58 -6.25 5.03
N PRO A 316 -9.91 -5.15 5.40
CA PRO A 316 -9.21 -5.11 6.68
C PRO A 316 -10.21 -5.36 7.81
N THR A 317 -9.75 -6.00 8.89
CA THR A 317 -10.43 -5.87 10.17
C THR A 317 -10.09 -4.51 10.76
N ASP A 318 -11.10 -3.81 11.27
CA ASP A 318 -10.95 -2.48 11.84
C ASP A 318 -11.60 -2.36 13.22
N ASN A 319 -11.31 -1.27 13.93
CA ASN A 319 -11.95 -0.90 15.18
C ASN A 319 -12.97 0.25 15.03
N LEU A 320 -13.48 0.52 13.82
CA LEU A 320 -14.35 1.68 13.53
C LEU A 320 -15.65 1.64 14.35
N ALA A 321 -16.17 0.45 14.65
CA ALA A 321 -17.35 0.29 15.51
C ALA A 321 -17.14 0.82 16.95
N ALA A 322 -15.89 0.91 17.41
CA ALA A 322 -15.53 1.52 18.69
C ALA A 322 -15.38 3.05 18.60
N LEU A 323 -15.46 3.62 17.39
CA LEU A 323 -15.31 5.03 17.06
C LEU A 323 -16.66 5.60 16.55
N PRO A 324 -17.71 5.66 17.39
CA PRO A 324 -19.08 5.95 16.94
C PRO A 324 -19.22 7.31 16.24
N THR A 325 -18.40 8.29 16.61
CA THR A 325 -18.42 9.60 15.94
C THR A 325 -17.90 9.50 14.51
N TYR A 326 -16.78 8.81 14.27
CA TYR A 326 -16.25 8.61 12.91
C TYR A 326 -17.19 7.74 12.08
N GLN A 327 -17.81 6.71 12.69
CA GLN A 327 -18.82 5.89 12.01
C GLN A 327 -20.04 6.69 11.56
N ALA A 328 -20.50 7.68 12.36
CA ALA A 328 -21.56 8.57 11.93
C ALA A 328 -21.07 9.48 10.78
N LEU A 329 -19.86 10.01 10.89
CA LEU A 329 -19.27 10.92 9.89
C LEU A 329 -19.02 10.25 8.53
N SER A 330 -18.70 8.94 8.47
CA SER A 330 -18.56 8.24 7.19
C SER A 330 -19.87 8.12 6.41
N GLN A 331 -21.01 8.26 7.08
CA GLN A 331 -22.32 8.26 6.43
C GLN A 331 -22.68 9.61 5.83
N LEU A 332 -22.06 10.70 6.31
CA LEU A 332 -22.30 12.05 5.83
C LEU A 332 -21.59 12.26 4.49
N LYS A 333 -22.35 12.56 3.43
CA LYS A 333 -21.79 12.91 2.12
C LYS A 333 -21.89 14.41 1.86
N ALA A 334 -20.98 14.93 1.04
CA ALA A 334 -21.03 16.32 0.58
C ALA A 334 -22.40 16.67 -0.07
N SER A 335 -22.99 15.72 -0.81
CA SER A 335 -24.30 15.87 -1.42
C SER A 335 -25.43 16.03 -0.41
N ASP A 336 -25.33 15.42 0.77
CA ASP A 336 -26.36 15.55 1.81
C ASP A 336 -26.32 16.96 2.40
N VAL A 337 -25.12 17.49 2.64
CA VAL A 337 -24.94 18.87 3.11
C VAL A 337 -25.39 19.88 2.05
N ALA A 338 -25.03 19.67 0.78
CA ALA A 338 -25.47 20.53 -0.32
C ALA A 338 -27.00 20.53 -0.48
N ARG A 339 -27.62 19.35 -0.39
CA ARG A 339 -29.08 19.21 -0.40
C ARG A 339 -29.71 19.95 0.78
N PHE A 340 -29.18 19.79 1.98
CA PHE A 340 -29.65 20.48 3.17
C PHE A 340 -29.60 22.01 3.05
N LEU A 341 -28.48 22.56 2.57
CA LEU A 341 -28.35 24.00 2.33
C LEU A 341 -29.35 24.47 1.25
N GLY A 342 -29.57 23.68 0.20
CA GLY A 342 -30.55 23.94 -0.83
C GLY A 342 -31.99 23.95 -0.31
N GLU A 343 -32.39 22.94 0.47
CA GLU A 343 -33.71 22.83 1.09
C GLU A 343 -33.96 23.98 2.08
N THR A 344 -32.94 24.34 2.87
CA THR A 344 -33.00 25.47 3.81
C THR A 344 -33.22 26.79 3.06
N ALA A 345 -32.48 27.02 1.98
CA ALA A 345 -32.65 28.21 1.14
C ALA A 345 -34.03 28.27 0.49
N GLN A 346 -34.57 27.14 0.02
CA GLN A 346 -35.92 27.05 -0.54
C GLN A 346 -37.00 27.35 0.51
N TRP A 347 -36.86 26.77 1.71
CA TRP A 347 -37.78 27.02 2.82
C TRP A 347 -37.78 28.51 3.21
N LEU A 348 -36.61 29.14 3.33
CA LEU A 348 -36.49 30.58 3.58
C LEU A 348 -37.11 31.43 2.47
N GLY A 349 -36.92 31.03 1.21
CA GLY A 349 -37.60 31.65 0.07
C GLY A 349 -39.12 31.57 0.17
N SER A 350 -39.65 30.46 0.68
CA SER A 350 -41.10 30.31 0.87
C SER A 350 -41.68 31.28 1.91
N LEU A 351 -40.90 31.70 2.93
CA LEU A 351 -41.31 32.69 3.92
C LEU A 351 -41.53 34.08 3.30
N ASN A 352 -40.74 34.44 2.28
CA ASN A 352 -40.89 35.69 1.54
C ASN A 352 -42.18 35.72 0.71
N THR A 353 -42.61 34.57 0.19
CA THR A 353 -43.84 34.44 -0.61
C THR A 353 -45.09 34.13 0.21
N GLY A 354 -44.92 33.65 1.45
CA GLY A 354 -46.03 33.28 2.33
C GLY A 354 -46.63 34.47 3.10
N ASN A 355 -47.83 34.27 3.66
CA ASN A 355 -48.59 35.28 4.42
C ASN A 355 -47.88 35.89 5.64
N LEU A 356 -46.72 35.36 6.04
CA LEU A 356 -45.94 35.84 7.20
C LEU A 356 -45.17 37.13 6.89
N LEU A 357 -44.44 37.18 5.77
CA LEU A 357 -43.66 38.37 5.35
C LEU A 357 -44.19 38.98 4.06
N GLY A 358 -45.00 38.22 3.30
CA GLY A 358 -45.59 38.62 2.02
C GLY A 358 -46.87 39.45 2.14
N GLY A 359 -47.43 39.63 3.34
CA GLY A 359 -48.58 40.51 3.55
C GLY A 359 -48.19 41.98 3.39
N ASP A 360 -49.02 42.74 2.67
CA ASP A 360 -48.81 44.19 2.50
C ASP A 360 -48.83 44.89 3.85
N LEU A 361 -47.80 45.70 4.13
CA LEU A 361 -47.81 46.55 5.32
C LEU A 361 -48.79 47.71 5.10
N PRO A 362 -49.70 48.00 6.06
CA PRO A 362 -50.74 49.02 5.90
C PRO A 362 -50.25 50.43 5.57
N ILE A 363 -48.97 50.73 5.86
CA ILE A 363 -48.38 52.07 5.70
C ILE A 363 -47.45 52.15 4.48
N PHE A 364 -46.84 51.04 4.05
CA PHE A 364 -45.81 51.04 3.01
C PHE A 364 -46.31 50.49 1.66
N GLY A 365 -47.48 49.83 1.62
CA GLY A 365 -48.05 49.28 0.39
C GLY A 365 -47.22 48.17 -0.26
N SER A 366 -46.17 47.73 0.43
CA SER A 366 -45.23 46.69 0.03
C SER A 366 -45.02 45.74 1.21
N SER A 367 -44.89 44.45 0.92
CA SER A 367 -44.65 43.44 1.94
C SER A 367 -43.22 43.51 2.49
N LEU A 368 -43.00 43.10 3.75
CA LEU A 368 -41.64 43.02 4.32
C LEU A 368 -40.72 42.16 3.44
N GLY A 369 -41.27 41.08 2.86
CA GLY A 369 -40.55 40.18 1.95
C GLY A 369 -40.09 40.86 0.66
N SER A 370 -40.82 41.85 0.16
CA SER A 370 -40.39 42.63 -1.02
C SER A 370 -39.23 43.61 -0.72
N LEU A 371 -39.09 44.01 0.54
CA LEU A 371 -38.00 44.88 0.99
C LEU A 371 -36.73 44.10 1.28
N THR A 372 -36.84 42.82 1.65
CA THR A 372 -35.72 41.96 1.99
C THR A 372 -35.87 40.60 1.31
N ASP A 373 -35.20 40.41 0.17
CA ASP A 373 -35.09 39.09 -0.47
C ASP A 373 -34.10 38.19 0.30
N VAL A 374 -34.44 37.88 1.56
CA VAL A 374 -33.63 37.06 2.46
C VAL A 374 -33.40 35.67 1.86
N GLY A 375 -34.45 35.05 1.30
CA GLY A 375 -34.33 33.74 0.66
C GLY A 375 -33.40 33.74 -0.55
N GLY A 376 -33.54 34.69 -1.48
CA GLY A 376 -32.65 34.82 -2.63
C GLY A 376 -31.22 35.17 -2.23
N THR A 377 -31.05 36.02 -1.22
CA THR A 377 -29.74 36.37 -0.67
C THR A 377 -29.04 35.15 -0.07
N LEU A 378 -29.72 34.38 0.79
CA LEU A 378 -29.14 33.18 1.41
C LEU A 378 -28.89 32.07 0.39
N ARG A 379 -29.76 31.89 -0.59
CA ARG A 379 -29.51 30.97 -1.72
C ARG A 379 -28.25 31.36 -2.47
N LYS A 380 -28.10 32.64 -2.80
CA LYS A 380 -26.92 33.15 -3.50
C LYS A 380 -25.65 32.90 -2.68
N LEU A 381 -25.68 33.19 -1.38
CA LEU A 381 -24.54 33.01 -0.48
C LEU A 381 -24.16 31.54 -0.28
N PHE A 382 -25.11 30.69 0.12
CA PHE A 382 -24.85 29.30 0.54
C PHE A 382 -24.83 28.28 -0.59
N VAL A 383 -25.45 28.56 -1.74
CA VAL A 383 -25.55 27.61 -2.86
C VAL A 383 -24.78 28.09 -4.07
N GLU A 384 -24.96 29.35 -4.49
CA GLU A 384 -24.37 29.83 -5.74
C GLU A 384 -22.92 30.30 -5.58
N GLN A 385 -22.55 30.87 -4.43
CA GLN A 385 -21.22 31.46 -4.20
C GLN A 385 -20.23 30.55 -3.48
N VAL A 386 -20.70 29.58 -2.68
CA VAL A 386 -19.83 28.61 -1.98
C VAL A 386 -19.03 27.72 -2.94
N GLY A 387 -19.53 27.45 -4.14
CA GLY A 387 -18.87 26.59 -5.11
C GLY A 387 -18.90 25.11 -4.69
N SER A 388 -17.87 24.35 -5.10
CA SER A 388 -17.75 22.91 -4.78
C SER A 388 -16.84 22.68 -3.58
N TYR A 389 -17.24 21.77 -2.70
CA TYR A 389 -16.49 21.37 -1.53
C TYR A 389 -16.65 19.85 -1.32
N ASN A 390 -15.60 19.21 -0.79
CA ASN A 390 -15.59 17.76 -0.52
C ASN A 390 -15.54 17.43 0.97
N THR A 391 -15.31 18.41 1.84
CA THR A 391 -15.24 18.25 3.30
C THR A 391 -15.88 19.43 4.04
N VAL A 392 -16.19 19.26 5.33
CA VAL A 392 -16.77 20.29 6.21
C VAL A 392 -15.83 21.48 6.32
N GLU A 393 -14.55 21.24 6.54
CA GLU A 393 -13.53 22.27 6.60
C GLU A 393 -13.39 23.00 5.27
N GLY A 394 -13.47 22.28 4.14
CA GLY A 394 -13.56 22.87 2.81
C GLY A 394 -14.79 23.77 2.63
N LEU A 395 -15.95 23.34 3.14
CA LEU A 395 -17.18 24.14 3.15
C LEU A 395 -17.07 25.39 4.03
N VAL A 396 -16.55 25.26 5.25
CA VAL A 396 -16.32 26.38 6.18
C VAL A 396 -15.36 27.39 5.57
N SER A 397 -14.26 26.92 4.96
CA SER A 397 -13.31 27.75 4.24
C SER A 397 -13.97 28.48 3.07
N ALA A 398 -14.74 27.76 2.24
CA ALA A 398 -15.46 28.34 1.12
C ALA A 398 -16.47 29.41 1.56
N LEU A 399 -17.27 29.13 2.60
CA LEU A 399 -18.19 30.08 3.21
C LEU A 399 -17.47 31.30 3.79
N GLY A 400 -16.29 31.11 4.40
CA GLY A 400 -15.46 32.20 4.93
C GLY A 400 -14.94 33.16 3.84
N GLN A 401 -14.89 32.73 2.58
CA GLN A 401 -14.53 33.58 1.44
C GLN A 401 -15.73 34.33 0.84
N VAL A 402 -16.96 34.01 1.25
CA VAL A 402 -18.16 34.65 0.73
C VAL A 402 -18.32 36.05 1.34
N PRO A 403 -18.35 37.14 0.54
CA PRO A 403 -18.49 38.49 1.06
C PRO A 403 -19.78 38.69 1.87
N GLY A 404 -19.65 39.23 3.08
CA GLY A 404 -20.77 39.49 3.99
C GLY A 404 -21.00 38.40 5.04
N LEU A 405 -20.31 37.26 4.94
CA LEU A 405 -20.23 36.27 6.01
C LEU A 405 -19.02 36.53 6.92
N SER A 406 -19.19 36.31 8.21
CA SER A 406 -18.15 36.37 9.23
C SER A 406 -18.36 35.26 10.28
N ASN A 407 -17.35 34.97 11.11
CA ASN A 407 -17.43 33.96 12.17
C ASN A 407 -17.95 32.60 11.68
N VAL A 408 -17.58 32.22 10.46
CA VAL A 408 -17.97 30.94 9.88
C VAL A 408 -17.23 29.82 10.61
N GLY A 409 -17.98 28.84 11.10
CA GLY A 409 -17.44 27.71 11.85
C GLY A 409 -18.34 26.48 11.74
N ALA A 410 -17.77 25.35 12.14
CA ALA A 410 -18.49 24.10 12.26
C ALA A 410 -18.14 23.45 13.60
N THR A 411 -19.12 22.88 14.28
CA THR A 411 -18.92 22.13 15.53
C THR A 411 -19.74 20.85 15.51
N LEU A 412 -19.17 19.79 16.09
CA LEU A 412 -19.91 18.56 16.40
C LEU A 412 -20.31 18.59 17.86
N SER A 413 -21.60 18.40 18.12
CA SER A 413 -22.13 18.32 19.47
C SER A 413 -23.00 17.08 19.64
N PRO A 414 -22.99 16.44 20.83
CA PRO A 414 -23.94 15.39 21.14
C PRO A 414 -25.37 15.92 20.99
N SER A 415 -26.21 15.19 20.25
CA SER A 415 -27.62 15.49 20.15
C SER A 415 -28.34 15.15 21.47
N ALA A 416 -29.53 15.71 21.66
CA ALA A 416 -30.44 15.29 22.73
C ALA A 416 -30.87 13.81 22.62
N LYS A 417 -30.76 13.20 21.42
CA LYS A 417 -30.95 11.76 21.22
C LYS A 417 -29.64 11.01 21.53
N PRO A 418 -29.66 10.00 22.44
CA PRO A 418 -28.48 9.20 22.72
C PRO A 418 -27.92 8.54 21.46
N GLY A 419 -26.60 8.62 21.25
CA GLY A 419 -25.91 8.02 20.11
C GLY A 419 -25.99 8.84 18.81
N VAL A 420 -26.63 10.01 18.83
CA VAL A 420 -26.70 10.91 17.69
C VAL A 420 -25.75 12.08 17.88
N GLN A 421 -24.99 12.40 16.84
CA GLN A 421 -24.18 13.63 16.77
C GLN A 421 -24.87 14.63 15.85
N GLU A 422 -24.80 15.90 16.22
CA GLU A 422 -25.33 17.01 15.43
C GLU A 422 -24.17 17.86 14.93
N LEU A 423 -24.07 17.99 13.60
CA LEU A 423 -23.15 18.93 12.97
C LEU A 423 -23.85 20.29 12.91
N THR A 424 -23.30 21.26 13.61
CA THR A 424 -23.79 22.63 13.60
C THR A 424 -22.87 23.49 12.74
N LEU A 425 -23.44 24.14 11.73
CA LEU A 425 -22.77 25.19 10.98
C LEU A 425 -23.20 26.56 11.54
N THR A 426 -22.23 27.40 11.88
CA THR A 426 -22.45 28.77 12.34
C THR A 426 -21.87 29.74 11.32
N ALA A 427 -22.63 30.77 10.98
CA ALA A 427 -22.14 31.89 10.18
C ALA A 427 -22.90 33.16 10.57
N ASP A 428 -22.17 34.23 10.83
CA ASP A 428 -22.75 35.56 11.01
C ASP A 428 -22.89 36.23 9.66
N TYR A 429 -24.02 36.87 9.40
CA TYR A 429 -24.28 37.56 8.15
C TYR A 429 -24.59 39.03 8.40
N ALA A 430 -23.84 39.92 7.74
CA ALA A 430 -24.08 41.35 7.78
C ALA A 430 -24.73 41.85 6.49
N VAL A 431 -25.95 42.39 6.60
CA VAL A 431 -26.60 43.10 5.50
C VAL A 431 -26.03 44.51 5.40
N GLN A 432 -25.04 44.73 4.54
CA GLN A 432 -24.63 46.10 4.18
C GLN A 432 -25.63 46.70 3.19
N ARG A 433 -26.60 47.48 3.68
CA ARG A 433 -27.44 48.32 2.81
C ARG A 433 -26.72 49.61 2.45
N THR A 434 -26.39 49.78 1.17
CA THR A 434 -25.98 51.05 0.59
C THR A 434 -27.22 51.92 0.29
N GLY A 435 -27.82 52.51 1.33
CA GLY A 435 -28.96 53.43 1.18
C GLY A 435 -29.22 54.27 2.42
N ALA A 436 -29.78 55.48 2.24
CA ALA A 436 -29.93 56.52 3.28
C ALA A 436 -30.86 56.16 4.47
N THR A 437 -31.48 54.98 4.46
CA THR A 437 -32.30 54.46 5.57
C THR A 437 -31.68 53.16 6.09
N ALA A 438 -30.64 53.30 6.90
CA ALA A 438 -30.03 52.17 7.62
C ALA A 438 -30.90 51.82 8.83
N LEU A 439 -31.75 50.81 8.68
CA LEU A 439 -32.30 50.08 9.82
C LEU A 439 -31.17 49.17 10.34
N HIS A 440 -30.53 49.58 11.43
CA HIS A 440 -29.58 48.75 12.16
C HIS A 440 -30.37 47.66 12.90
N TRP A 441 -30.41 46.46 12.34
CA TRP A 441 -30.70 45.26 13.13
C TRP A 441 -29.38 44.88 13.79
N ALA A 442 -29.25 45.20 15.07
CA ALA A 442 -28.01 44.99 15.84
C ALA A 442 -27.98 43.65 16.58
N ASP A 443 -28.93 42.76 16.33
CA ASP A 443 -28.87 41.39 16.85
C ASP A 443 -28.19 40.50 15.82
N THR A 444 -26.94 40.13 16.12
CA THR A 444 -26.19 39.00 15.56
C THR A 444 -26.89 37.69 15.93
N ASP A 445 -28.14 37.52 15.51
CA ASP A 445 -28.89 36.28 15.76
C ASP A 445 -28.34 35.19 14.84
N LEU A 446 -27.53 34.33 15.46
CA LEU A 446 -26.89 33.14 14.91
C LEU A 446 -27.89 32.29 14.12
N LEU A 447 -27.67 32.13 12.82
CA LEU A 447 -28.31 31.06 12.06
C LEU A 447 -27.64 29.73 12.47
N ASN A 448 -28.21 29.03 13.45
CA ASN A 448 -27.77 27.69 13.81
C ASN A 448 -28.48 26.66 12.93
N LEU A 449 -27.73 26.07 12.00
CA LEU A 449 -28.21 24.98 11.16
C LEU A 449 -27.67 23.65 11.70
N GLY A 450 -28.57 22.85 12.27
CA GLY A 450 -28.28 21.53 12.82
C GLY A 450 -28.62 20.40 11.85
N LEU A 451 -27.65 19.54 11.57
CA LEU A 451 -27.83 18.32 10.77
C LEU A 451 -27.58 17.09 11.64
N ASP A 452 -28.56 16.19 11.72
CA ASP A 452 -28.42 14.90 12.40
C ASP A 452 -27.52 14.00 11.55
N VAL A 453 -26.30 13.78 12.01
CA VAL A 453 -25.26 13.05 11.26
C VAL A 453 -25.58 11.56 11.14
N SER A 454 -26.43 11.01 12.01
CA SER A 454 -26.75 9.58 12.03
C SER A 454 -27.81 9.15 11.03
N THR A 455 -28.69 10.08 10.65
CA THR A 455 -29.83 9.81 9.76
C THR A 455 -29.83 10.69 8.51
N ALA A 456 -28.94 11.69 8.47
CA ALA A 456 -29.03 12.83 7.54
C ALA A 456 -30.39 13.55 7.60
N GLU A 457 -31.13 13.44 8.72
CA GLU A 457 -32.37 14.18 8.95
C GLU A 457 -32.09 15.61 9.45
N THR A 458 -32.97 16.53 9.07
CA THR A 458 -32.78 17.96 9.30
C THR A 458 -33.55 18.40 10.55
N ASN A 459 -32.89 19.14 11.44
CA ASN A 459 -33.57 19.81 12.56
C ASN A 459 -33.24 21.30 12.51
N LEU A 460 -34.22 22.11 12.08
CA LEU A 460 -34.08 23.56 12.14
C LEU A 460 -34.51 24.05 13.53
N THR A 461 -33.57 24.51 14.34
CA THR A 461 -33.86 25.15 15.62
C THR A 461 -33.50 26.63 15.55
N ALA A 462 -34.51 27.49 15.60
CA ALA A 462 -34.28 28.92 15.78
C ALA A 462 -33.77 29.14 17.21
N GLY A 463 -32.48 29.46 17.36
CA GLY A 463 -31.85 29.79 18.63
C GLY A 463 -32.35 31.14 19.12
N GLY A 464 -33.51 31.17 19.77
CA GLY A 464 -33.96 32.35 20.50
C GLY A 464 -33.06 32.58 21.72
N GLY A 465 -32.00 33.36 21.55
CA GLY A 465 -31.36 34.04 22.67
C GLY A 465 -32.43 34.88 23.38
N SER A 466 -32.52 34.79 24.71
CA SER A 466 -33.45 35.62 25.47
C SER A 466 -33.03 37.08 25.37
N ALA A 467 -33.52 37.80 24.37
CA ALA A 467 -33.47 39.25 24.33
C ALA A 467 -34.49 39.77 25.37
N SER A 468 -34.03 39.98 26.60
CA SER A 468 -34.70 40.86 27.56
C SER A 468 -34.46 42.34 27.17
N GLY A 469 -34.89 42.71 25.96
CA GLY A 469 -34.95 44.09 25.49
C GLY A 469 -36.26 44.73 25.94
N TRP A 470 -36.17 45.68 26.87
CA TRP A 470 -37.30 46.37 27.46
C TRP A 470 -38.09 47.19 26.41
N CYS A 471 -39.33 46.80 26.14
CA CYS A 471 -40.42 47.76 25.99
C CYS A 471 -41.55 47.30 26.91
N SER A 472 -41.67 47.94 28.07
CA SER A 472 -42.67 47.61 29.09
C SER A 472 -43.97 48.36 28.85
N ILE A 473 -45.07 47.63 28.62
CA ILE A 473 -46.37 47.89 29.25
C ILE A 473 -46.90 46.53 29.75
N ARG A 474 -47.08 46.40 31.07
CA ARG A 474 -47.47 45.15 31.77
C ARG A 474 -48.92 44.72 31.47
N ARG A 475 -49.15 43.41 31.30
CA ARG A 475 -49.69 42.49 32.35
C ARG A 475 -49.91 41.06 31.80
N GLY A 476 -49.41 40.05 32.51
CA GLY A 476 -50.11 38.77 32.71
C GLY A 476 -49.52 37.50 32.12
N SER A 477 -48.97 36.67 33.01
CA SER A 477 -48.78 35.21 32.98
C SER A 477 -47.87 34.55 31.92
N ALA A 478 -46.93 33.77 32.45
CA ALA A 478 -46.05 32.86 31.75
C ALA A 478 -46.81 31.64 31.19
N SER A 479 -46.43 31.23 29.98
CA SER A 479 -46.68 29.89 29.45
C SER A 479 -45.54 29.50 28.51
N SER A 480 -44.95 28.33 28.74
CA SER A 480 -43.92 27.72 27.91
C SER A 480 -44.50 27.28 26.55
N PHE A 481 -43.76 27.51 25.47
CA PHE A 481 -44.14 27.08 24.12
C PHE A 481 -43.06 26.13 23.57
N ARG A 482 -43.41 24.85 23.39
CA ARG A 482 -42.64 23.88 22.60
C ARG A 482 -43.37 23.71 21.27
N SER A 483 -42.75 24.11 20.15
CA SER A 483 -43.23 23.74 18.83
C SER A 483 -42.51 22.48 18.36
N ARG A 484 -43.27 21.40 18.14
CA ARG A 484 -42.86 20.23 17.33
C ARG A 484 -43.52 20.40 15.97
N ILE A 485 -42.73 20.58 14.93
CA ILE A 485 -43.22 20.40 13.56
C ILE A 485 -43.16 18.90 13.28
N ARG A 486 -44.31 18.23 13.30
CA ARG A 486 -44.50 16.93 12.64
C ARG A 486 -45.01 17.23 11.25
N THR A 487 -44.20 16.99 10.23
CA THR A 487 -44.68 16.79 8.87
C THR A 487 -45.39 15.43 8.80
N ARG A 488 -46.52 15.41 8.08
CA ARG A 488 -47.18 14.17 7.65
C ARG A 488 -46.54 13.67 6.39
#